data_AF-X1FYZ4-F1
#
_entry.id   AF-X1FYZ4-F1
#
_cell.length_a   1.000
_cell.length_b   1.000
_cell.length_c   1.000
_cell.angle_alpha   90.00
_cell.angle_beta   90.00
_cell.angle_gamma   90.00
#
_symmetry.space_group_name_H-M   'P 1'
#
loop_
_entity.id
_entity.type
_entity.pdbx_description
1 polymer ?
#
loop_
_entity_poly.entity_id
_entity_poly.type
_entity_poly.pdbx_seq_one_letter_code
_entity_poly.pdbx_strand_id
1 'polypeptide(L)'
;MDVRGYVDLVAQGKIMEALQSIRSGNPFPSICAYVCTHPCEDACRRCQVDKPVAIRALKRFAVEFGGDRMVQAEAETTQQEKVAIV
;
A
#
# COMPACT_ATOMS: atom_id res chain seq x y z
N MET A 1 -7.59 1.08 3.35
CA MET A 1 -6.44 0.19 3.09
C MET A 1 -6.34 -0.81 4.23
N ASP A 2 -6.22 -2.10 3.93
CA ASP A 2 -6.04 -3.15 4.95
C ASP A 2 -4.58 -3.23 5.40
N VAL A 3 -4.27 -2.57 6.52
CA VAL A 3 -2.89 -2.52 7.05
C VAL A 3 -2.42 -3.86 7.61
N ARG A 4 -3.31 -4.58 8.30
CA ARG A 4 -2.94 -5.87 8.91
C ARG A 4 -2.63 -6.89 7.83
N GLY A 5 -3.48 -6.96 6.80
CA GLY A 5 -3.32 -7.91 5.71
C GLY A 5 -1.97 -7.81 5.00
N TYR A 6 -1.55 -6.62 4.55
CA TYR A 6 -0.25 -6.53 3.87
C TYR A 6 0.94 -6.68 4.81
N VAL A 7 0.83 -6.30 6.10
CA VAL A 7 1.90 -6.55 7.08
C VAL A 7 2.09 -8.06 7.29
N ASP A 8 1.01 -8.82 7.39
CA ASP A 8 1.06 -10.28 7.52
C ASP A 8 1.64 -10.93 6.25
N LEU A 9 1.30 -10.42 5.07
CA LEU A 9 1.87 -10.88 3.79
C LEU A 9 3.37 -10.60 3.71
N VAL A 10 3.83 -9.42 4.13
CA VAL A 10 5.26 -9.10 4.21
C VAL A 10 5.97 -10.04 5.18
N ALA A 11 5.38 -10.32 6.35
CA ALA A 11 5.95 -11.26 7.32
C ALA A 11 6.06 -12.70 6.78
N GLN A 12 5.18 -13.09 5.86
CA GLN A 12 5.21 -14.38 5.18
C GLN A 12 6.15 -14.42 3.95
N GLY A 13 6.83 -13.31 3.61
CA GLY A 13 7.66 -13.21 2.41
C GLY A 13 6.87 -13.07 1.10
N LYS A 14 5.54 -12.89 1.17
CA LYS A 14 4.63 -12.73 0.03
C LYS A 14 4.58 -11.28 -0.44
N ILE A 15 5.70 -10.79 -0.97
CA ILE A 15 5.91 -9.34 -1.18
C ILE A 15 5.08 -8.80 -2.35
N MET A 16 4.87 -9.61 -3.40
CA MET A 16 4.03 -9.20 -4.54
C MET A 16 2.56 -9.06 -4.13
N GLU A 17 2.05 -10.00 -3.34
CA GLU A 17 0.69 -9.99 -2.82
C GLU A 17 0.49 -8.82 -1.84
N ALA A 18 1.50 -8.53 -1.00
CA ALA A 18 1.49 -7.35 -0.14
C ALA A 18 1.39 -6.06 -0.98
N LEU A 19 2.20 -5.94 -2.05
CA LEU A 19 2.15 -4.80 -2.95
C LEU A 19 0.78 -4.67 -3.65
N GLN A 20 0.18 -5.78 -4.07
CA GLN A 20 -1.15 -5.79 -4.70
C GLN A 20 -2.24 -5.35 -3.72
N SER A 21 -2.20 -5.85 -2.48
CA SER A 21 -3.12 -5.42 -1.41
C SER A 21 -3.01 -3.92 -1.13
N ILE A 22 -1.77 -3.39 -1.10
CA ILE A 22 -1.54 -1.95 -0.94
C ILE A 22 -2.12 -1.17 -2.14
N ARG A 23 -1.85 -1.60 -3.38
CA ARG A 23 -2.34 -0.95 -4.61
C ARG A 23 -3.87 -0.91 -4.71
N SER A 24 -4.56 -1.94 -4.22
CA SER A 24 -6.04 -1.97 -4.16
C SER A 24 -6.63 -0.82 -3.34
N GLY A 25 -5.94 -0.39 -2.28
CA GLY A 25 -6.40 0.68 -1.40
C GLY A 25 -5.72 2.03 -1.62
N ASN A 26 -4.72 2.12 -2.49
CA ASN A 26 -3.97 3.35 -2.77
C ASN A 26 -3.35 3.29 -4.17
N PRO A 27 -3.76 4.15 -5.11
CA PRO A 27 -3.22 4.18 -6.47
C PRO A 27 -1.80 4.74 -6.55
N PHE A 28 -1.32 5.44 -5.52
CA PHE A 28 0.02 6.06 -5.47
C PHE A 28 0.86 5.54 -4.29
N PRO A 29 1.03 4.21 -4.15
CA PRO A 29 1.67 3.64 -2.97
C PRO A 29 3.16 3.97 -2.93
N SER A 30 3.80 4.16 -4.09
CA SER A 30 5.21 4.53 -4.20
C SER A 30 5.49 5.90 -3.61
N ILE A 31 4.67 6.91 -3.90
CA ILE A 31 4.82 8.25 -3.31
C ILE A 31 4.52 8.19 -1.81
N CYS A 32 3.38 7.58 -1.43
CA CYS A 32 2.98 7.48 -0.04
C CYS A 32 3.96 6.66 0.83
N ALA A 33 4.79 5.80 0.25
CA ALA A 33 5.83 5.10 0.99
C ALA A 33 6.91 6.03 1.56
N TYR A 34 7.11 7.22 0.97
CA TYR A 34 8.11 8.20 1.42
C TYR A 34 7.48 9.38 2.16
N VAL A 35 6.39 9.93 1.64
CA VAL A 35 5.86 11.23 2.12
C VAL A 35 4.74 11.10 3.16
N CYS A 36 4.14 9.92 3.32
CA CYS A 36 3.02 9.74 4.24
C CYS A 36 3.45 10.07 5.69
N THR A 37 2.64 10.86 6.39
CA THR A 37 2.81 11.20 7.81
C THR A 37 2.40 10.07 8.77
N HIS A 38 2.25 8.84 8.26
CA HIS A 38 2.01 7.60 9.00
C HIS A 38 0.95 7.65 10.13
N PRO A 39 -0.28 8.18 9.90
CA PRO A 39 -1.33 8.19 10.95
C PRO A 39 -1.76 6.79 11.40
N CYS A 40 -1.49 5.76 10.57
CA CYS A 40 -1.72 4.36 10.92
C CYS A 40 -0.75 3.82 11.99
N GLU A 41 0.44 4.40 12.12
CA GLU A 41 1.40 4.03 13.18
C GLU A 41 0.96 4.63 14.52
N ASP A 42 0.43 5.86 14.53
CA ASP A 42 -0.12 6.50 15.74
C ASP A 42 -1.30 5.70 16.33
N ALA A 43 -2.15 5.15 15.45
CA ALA A 43 -3.29 4.31 15.84
C ALA A 43 -2.92 2.85 16.16
N CYS A 44 -1.64 2.46 16.06
CA CYS A 44 -1.22 1.08 16.26
C CYS A 44 -1.40 0.66 17.73
N ARG A 45 -2.11 -0.44 17.99
CA ARG A 45 -2.32 -0.94 19.37
C ARG A 45 -1.01 -1.28 20.09
N ARG A 46 0.06 -1.57 19.34
CA ARG A 46 1.37 -1.91 19.90
C ARG A 46 2.03 -0.73 20.64
N CYS A 47 1.60 0.51 20.38
CA CYS A 47 1.97 1.69 21.18
C CYS A 47 1.61 1.55 22.67
N GLN A 48 0.67 0.66 23.03
CA GLN A 48 0.30 0.39 24.43
C GLN A 48 1.29 -0.52 25.16
N VAL A 49 2.25 -1.12 24.42
CA VAL A 49 3.23 -2.06 24.97
C VAL A 49 4.64 -1.50 24.79
N ASP A 50 5.01 -1.12 23.56
CA ASP A 50 6.33 -0.59 23.21
C ASP A 50 6.25 0.45 22.08
N LYS A 51 6.70 0.13 20.86
CA LYS A 51 6.75 1.02 19.71
C LYS A 51 5.80 0.51 18.63
N PRO A 52 5.17 1.40 17.84
CA PRO A 52 4.33 0.97 16.73
C PRO A 52 5.12 0.11 15.75
N VAL A 53 4.38 -0.72 15.01
CA VAL A 53 4.95 -1.37 13.82
C VAL A 53 5.32 -0.27 12.82
N ALA A 54 6.51 -0.37 12.23
CA ALA A 54 6.99 0.57 11.20
C ALA A 54 6.27 0.35 9.86
N ILE A 55 4.96 0.60 9.84
CA ILE A 55 4.03 0.31 8.74
C ILE A 55 4.45 1.04 7.45
N ARG A 56 4.89 2.30 7.52
CA ARG A 56 5.39 3.05 6.37
C ARG A 56 6.65 2.40 5.79
N ALA A 57 7.54 1.91 6.65
CA ALA A 57 8.74 1.19 6.21
C ALA A 57 8.39 -0.14 5.54
N LEU A 58 7.43 -0.90 6.07
CA LEU A 58 6.95 -2.14 5.45
C LEU A 58 6.26 -1.87 4.10
N LYS A 59 5.47 -0.80 3.99
CA LYS A 59 4.92 -0.35 2.71
C LYS A 59 6.02 -0.01 1.70
N ARG A 60 7.06 0.71 2.14
CA ARG A 60 8.21 1.04 1.30
C ARG A 60 8.92 -0.22 0.82
N PHE A 61 9.17 -1.17 1.71
CA PHE A 61 9.74 -2.47 1.36
C PHE A 61 8.88 -3.20 0.32
N ALA A 62 7.57 -3.29 0.53
CA ALA A 62 6.67 -3.94 -0.44
C ALA A 62 6.70 -3.25 -1.83
N VAL A 63 6.79 -1.91 -1.87
CA VAL A 63 6.91 -1.16 -3.13
C VAL A 63 8.28 -1.39 -3.81
N GLU A 64 9.37 -1.39 -3.05
CA GLU A 64 10.73 -1.51 -3.60
C GLU A 64 11.03 -2.94 -4.07
N PHE A 65 10.45 -3.96 -3.44
CA PHE A 65 10.80 -5.37 -3.66
C PHE A 65 9.65 -6.25 -4.19
N GLY A 66 8.42 -5.74 -4.29
CA GLY A 66 7.22 -6.50 -4.67
C GLY A 66 7.01 -6.77 -6.16
N GLY A 67 8.06 -6.69 -6.99
CA GLY A 67 7.95 -6.99 -8.42
C GLY A 67 7.37 -5.85 -9.27
N ASP A 68 7.11 -6.15 -10.54
CA ASP A 68 7.19 -5.21 -11.67
C ASP A 68 6.46 -3.86 -11.47
N ARG A 69 7.17 -2.80 -11.86
CA ARG A 69 6.77 -1.39 -11.74
C ARG A 69 5.64 -1.02 -12.71
N MET A 70 5.25 -1.93 -13.58
CA MET A 70 4.24 -1.74 -14.61
C MET A 70 3.13 -2.79 -14.48
N VAL A 71 2.23 -2.61 -13.51
CA VAL A 71 0.89 -3.19 -13.67
C VAL A 71 0.19 -2.29 -14.68
N GLN A 72 0.05 -2.76 -15.93
CA GLN A 72 -0.92 -2.16 -16.84
C GLN A 72 -2.30 -2.48 -16.30
N ALA A 73 -2.87 -1.54 -15.56
CA ALA A 73 -4.29 -1.56 -15.28
C ALA A 73 -5.00 -1.17 -16.57
N GLU A 74 -5.23 -2.14 -17.45
CA GLU A 74 -6.19 -1.97 -18.52
C GLU A 74 -7.56 -1.88 -17.86
N ALA A 75 -8.10 -0.66 -17.81
CA ALA A 75 -9.45 -0.43 -17.34
C ALA A 75 -10.39 -0.48 -18.54
N GLU A 76 -11.45 -1.28 -18.44
CA GLU A 76 -12.50 -1.28 -19.44
C GLU A 76 -13.34 -0.01 -19.34
N THR A 77 -13.68 0.57 -20.49
CA THR A 77 -14.62 1.69 -20.56
C THR A 77 -16.02 1.17 -20.30
N THR A 78 -16.54 1.44 -19.09
CA THR A 78 -17.88 0.99 -18.67
C THR A 78 -18.99 1.97 -19.04
N GLN A 79 -18.65 3.20 -19.43
CA GLN A 79 -19.60 4.30 -19.65
C GLN A 79 -19.28 5.04 -20.95
N GLN A 80 -20.30 5.63 -21.61
CA GLN A 80 -20.13 6.32 -22.90
C GLN A 80 -19.71 7.79 -22.75
N GLU A 81 -19.92 8.35 -21.57
CA GLU A 81 -19.61 9.71 -21.20
C GLU A 81 -18.08 9.93 -21.09
N LYS A 82 -17.63 11.11 -21.50
CA LYS A 82 -16.22 11.51 -21.38
C LYS A 82 -16.02 12.34 -20.11
N VAL A 83 -15.04 11.95 -19.29
CA VAL A 83 -14.67 12.67 -18.05
C VAL A 83 -13.30 13.32 -18.24
N ALA A 84 -13.18 14.59 -17.88
CA ALA A 84 -11.90 15.30 -17.80
C ALA A 84 -11.51 15.50 -16.33
N ILE A 85 -10.22 15.37 -16.02
CA ILE A 85 -9.62 15.66 -14.71
C ILE A 85 -8.64 16.80 -14.94
N VAL A 86 -8.76 17.90 -14.17
CA VAL A 86 -7.87 19.07 -14.22
C VAL A 86 -6.90 19.02 -13.05
#